data_AF-A0A7C1AW38-F1
#
_entry.id   AF-A0A7C1AW38-F1
#
_cell.length_a   1.000
_cell.length_b   1.000
_cell.length_c   1.000
_cell.angle_alpha   90.00
_cell.angle_beta   90.00
_cell.angle_gamma   90.00
#
_symmetry.space_group_name_H-M   'P 1'
#
loop_
_entity.id
_entity.type
_entity.pdbx_description
1 polymer ?
#
loop_
_entity_poly.entity_id
_entity_poly.type
_entity_poly.pdbx_seq_one_letter_code
_entity_poly.pdbx_strand_id
1 'polypeptide(L)'
;MSRFWMIKAKNLNYDEFTIIMEVVEGIKVPTFMEFGFADLESKVIGRGKCCFCGACIAFCPRIEAIDDIPQLVEYDALCGMCYTHCPRSFLDIPAIEEEIFGKNRVDELIGVHNGIFAARSKDPKLRERAQDGGVVTALISYALDSGMLDAVVATGLSDEVPWKPVPVIITDSSEVSRVSGSKYALSPTIVGVKEAIDSDFERIGFVGLPCSIQALRNIQVSKEPYQIGIDRVKLLIGLFCMENFRYDDLMSGFVRKVLKVNLEDVVKFEMREGSFWVKTKDTTYSVLIKDLDKYVAEGCRYCRDFTAELSDISVGSVGSDHGWSTVIRRS
;
A
#
# COMPACT_ATOMS: atom_id res chain seq x y z
N MET A 1 -31.74 6.56 10.38
CA MET A 1 -31.70 6.84 8.92
C MET A 1 -32.66 7.97 8.61
N SER A 2 -32.18 9.20 8.58
CA SER A 2 -32.93 10.38 8.13
C SER A 2 -33.00 10.35 6.60
N ARG A 3 -34.22 10.25 6.04
CA ARG A 3 -34.45 10.35 4.59
C ARG A 3 -34.49 11.84 4.21
N PHE A 4 -33.59 12.29 3.35
CA PHE A 4 -33.68 13.62 2.73
C PHE A 4 -34.12 13.49 1.27
N TRP A 5 -34.98 14.42 0.85
CA TRP A 5 -35.60 14.47 -0.46
C TRP A 5 -34.95 15.60 -1.27
N MET A 6 -34.33 15.30 -2.41
CA MET A 6 -33.94 16.33 -3.38
C MET A 6 -34.93 16.33 -4.56
N ILE A 7 -35.38 17.53 -4.91
CA ILE A 7 -36.33 17.77 -6.00
C ILE A 7 -35.52 18.19 -7.23
N LYS A 8 -35.67 17.46 -8.35
CA LYS A 8 -35.08 17.84 -9.63
C LYS A 8 -36.19 18.25 -10.59
N ALA A 9 -36.19 19.51 -11.01
CA ALA A 9 -37.13 19.99 -12.02
C ALA A 9 -36.67 19.54 -13.41
N LYS A 10 -37.58 18.94 -14.19
CA LYS A 10 -37.44 18.79 -15.65
C LYS A 10 -38.65 19.40 -16.32
N ASN A 11 -38.40 20.06 -17.45
CA ASN A 11 -39.34 20.72 -18.37
C ASN A 11 -39.93 22.04 -17.85
N LEU A 12 -39.22 23.14 -18.12
CA LEU A 12 -39.79 24.48 -18.12
C LEU A 12 -40.52 24.68 -19.45
N ASN A 13 -41.84 24.45 -19.46
CA ASN A 13 -42.71 24.88 -20.54
C ASN A 13 -43.73 25.87 -19.97
N TYR A 14 -43.88 27.03 -20.62
CA TYR A 14 -44.28 28.27 -19.96
C TYR A 14 -45.78 28.46 -19.67
N ASP A 15 -46.66 27.50 -19.96
CA ASP A 15 -48.11 27.78 -19.98
C ASP A 15 -49.04 26.90 -19.14
N GLU A 16 -48.61 25.80 -18.49
CA GLU A 16 -49.50 25.04 -17.59
C GLU A 16 -48.69 24.36 -16.47
N PHE A 17 -48.84 24.83 -15.23
CA PHE A 17 -48.15 24.27 -14.07
C PHE A 17 -48.81 22.97 -13.60
N THR A 18 -48.42 21.85 -14.22
CA THR A 18 -48.56 20.52 -13.62
C THR A 18 -47.18 19.89 -13.51
N ILE A 19 -46.58 19.94 -12.32
CA ILE A 19 -45.31 19.27 -12.04
C ILE A 19 -45.60 17.77 -11.90
N ILE A 20 -45.19 16.98 -12.89
CA ILE A 20 -45.19 15.53 -12.78
C ILE A 20 -44.01 15.17 -11.86
N MET A 21 -44.32 14.86 -10.60
CA MET A 21 -43.35 14.43 -9.60
C MET A 21 -43.15 12.91 -9.72
N GLU A 22 -42.06 12.49 -10.35
CA GLU A 22 -41.60 11.11 -10.21
C GLU A 22 -40.81 10.95 -8.91
N VAL A 23 -41.34 10.15 -7.99
CA VAL A 23 -40.62 9.70 -6.79
C VAL A 23 -39.71 8.55 -7.23
N VAL A 24 -38.43 8.84 -7.42
CA VAL A 24 -37.43 7.79 -7.66
C VAL A 24 -37.09 7.16 -6.31
N GLU A 25 -37.63 5.97 -6.03
CA GLU A 25 -37.19 5.16 -4.90
C GLU A 25 -35.74 4.69 -5.11
N GLY A 26 -34.86 4.96 -4.13
CA GLY A 26 -33.70 4.10 -3.91
C GLY A 26 -32.35 4.55 -4.45
N ILE A 27 -32.00 5.84 -4.43
CA ILE A 27 -30.57 6.18 -4.40
C ILE A 27 -30.06 5.85 -2.99
N LYS A 28 -29.32 4.74 -2.85
CA LYS A 28 -28.51 4.50 -1.65
C LYS A 28 -27.46 5.60 -1.60
N VAL A 29 -27.74 6.63 -0.81
CA VAL A 29 -26.73 7.59 -0.34
C VAL A 29 -25.66 6.74 0.35
N PRO A 30 -24.42 6.72 -0.15
CA PRO A 30 -23.42 5.90 0.48
C PRO A 30 -23.15 6.37 1.90
N THR A 31 -22.93 5.44 2.82
CA THR A 31 -22.66 5.71 4.24
C THR A 31 -21.44 6.60 4.48
N PHE A 32 -20.59 6.84 3.46
CA PHE A 32 -19.41 7.69 3.54
C PHE A 32 -19.70 9.19 3.44
N MET A 33 -20.92 9.62 3.10
CA MET A 33 -21.23 11.06 2.96
C MET A 33 -21.18 11.84 4.30
N GLU A 34 -20.97 11.16 5.43
CA GLU A 34 -20.76 11.78 6.76
C GLU A 34 -19.32 12.25 7.01
N PHE A 35 -18.33 11.70 6.29
CA PHE A 35 -16.91 11.98 6.53
C PHE A 35 -16.24 12.50 5.27
N GLY A 36 -15.30 13.44 5.43
CA GLY A 36 -14.57 14.05 4.33
C GLY A 36 -13.06 14.07 4.54
N PHE A 37 -12.36 14.82 3.70
CA PHE A 37 -10.93 15.07 3.91
C PHE A 37 -10.65 15.70 5.28
N ALA A 38 -11.52 16.57 5.78
CA ALA A 38 -11.38 17.16 7.13
C ALA A 38 -11.34 16.10 8.25
N ASP A 39 -12.06 14.98 8.10
CA ASP A 39 -12.01 13.87 9.05
C ASP A 39 -10.72 13.06 8.90
N LEU A 40 -10.27 12.84 7.65
CA LEU A 40 -8.98 12.21 7.39
C LEU A 40 -7.85 13.03 8.01
N GLU A 41 -7.88 14.34 7.79
CA GLU A 41 -6.92 15.28 8.35
C GLU A 41 -6.96 15.26 9.88
N SER A 42 -8.11 15.52 10.50
CA SER A 42 -8.19 15.66 11.96
C SER A 42 -8.07 14.36 12.76
N LYS A 43 -8.52 13.22 12.20
CA LYS A 43 -8.58 11.92 12.93
C LYS A 43 -7.42 10.99 12.59
N VAL A 44 -6.78 11.15 11.42
CA VAL A 44 -5.69 10.29 10.96
C VAL A 44 -4.38 11.07 10.80
N ILE A 45 -4.33 12.06 9.92
CA ILE A 45 -3.09 12.77 9.56
C ILE A 45 -2.56 13.58 10.74
N GLY A 46 -3.37 14.49 11.28
CA GLY A 46 -3.04 15.34 12.43
C GLY A 46 -2.88 14.59 13.75
N ARG A 47 -3.23 13.29 13.80
CA ARG A 47 -2.94 12.39 14.93
C ARG A 47 -1.72 11.49 14.68
N GLY A 48 -0.99 11.72 13.59
CA GLY A 48 0.21 10.97 13.24
C GLY A 48 -0.03 9.51 12.89
N LYS A 49 -1.27 9.10 12.61
CA LYS A 49 -1.61 7.71 12.26
C LYS A 49 -1.32 7.38 10.80
N CYS A 50 -1.13 8.39 9.95
CA CYS A 50 -0.94 8.22 8.52
C CYS A 50 0.30 7.36 8.25
N CYS A 51 0.12 6.30 7.44
CA CYS A 51 1.19 5.41 6.99
C CYS A 51 1.68 5.75 5.57
N PHE A 52 1.21 6.85 4.98
CA PHE A 52 1.56 7.34 3.65
C PHE A 52 1.49 6.26 2.54
N CYS A 53 0.48 5.39 2.57
CA CYS A 53 0.30 4.33 1.56
C CYS A 53 -0.17 4.85 0.18
N GLY A 54 -0.69 6.08 0.11
CA GLY A 54 -1.11 6.73 -1.13
C GLY A 54 -2.56 6.49 -1.55
N ALA A 55 -3.36 5.71 -0.82
CA ALA A 55 -4.75 5.40 -1.22
C ALA A 55 -5.62 6.66 -1.43
N CYS A 56 -5.53 7.64 -0.54
CA CYS A 56 -6.28 8.90 -0.68
C CYS A 56 -5.80 9.75 -1.86
N ILE A 57 -4.53 9.64 -2.25
CA ILE A 57 -3.94 10.38 -3.38
C ILE A 57 -4.34 9.67 -4.70
N ALA A 58 -4.22 8.35 -4.73
CA ALA A 58 -4.47 7.53 -5.91
C ALA A 58 -5.90 7.68 -6.45
N PHE A 59 -6.89 7.76 -5.57
CA PHE A 59 -8.30 7.75 -5.98
C PHE A 59 -9.02 9.09 -5.73
N CYS A 60 -8.27 10.18 -5.50
CA CYS A 60 -8.85 11.51 -5.38
C CYS A 60 -7.98 12.55 -6.13
N PRO A 61 -8.47 13.17 -7.21
CA PRO A 61 -7.70 14.15 -7.98
C PRO A 61 -7.46 15.47 -7.22
N ARG A 62 -8.06 15.64 -6.05
CA ARG A 62 -7.98 16.86 -5.22
C ARG A 62 -6.95 16.77 -4.10
N ILE A 63 -6.26 15.63 -3.98
CA ILE A 63 -5.30 15.38 -2.90
C ILE A 63 -3.93 15.14 -3.51
N GLU A 64 -2.94 15.90 -3.06
CA GLU A 64 -1.53 15.74 -3.46
C GLU A 64 -0.66 15.39 -2.24
N ALA A 65 0.51 14.81 -2.50
CA ALA A 65 1.55 14.65 -1.48
C ALA A 65 2.43 15.89 -1.44
N ILE A 66 2.36 16.65 -0.36
CA ILE A 66 3.26 17.77 -0.08
C ILE A 66 4.07 17.40 1.16
N ASP A 67 5.39 17.32 1.03
CA ASP A 67 6.32 16.85 2.08
C ASP A 67 5.94 15.48 2.67
N ASP A 68 5.57 14.54 1.80
CA ASP A 68 5.09 13.19 2.15
C ASP A 68 3.87 13.20 3.09
N ILE A 69 3.06 14.27 3.03
CA ILE A 69 1.79 14.42 3.74
C ILE A 69 0.68 14.63 2.70
N PRO A 70 -0.42 13.85 2.72
CA PRO A 70 -1.57 14.11 1.88
C PRO A 70 -2.22 15.44 2.26
N GLN A 71 -2.38 16.34 1.29
CA GLN A 71 -2.99 17.65 1.46
C GLN A 71 -4.07 17.88 0.41
N LEU A 72 -5.14 18.55 0.79
CA LEU A 72 -6.21 18.94 -0.12
C LEU A 72 -5.78 20.19 -0.89
N VAL A 73 -5.65 20.08 -2.21
CA VAL A 73 -5.21 21.18 -3.10
C VAL A 73 -6.38 21.88 -3.80
N GLU A 74 -7.55 21.23 -3.86
CA GLU A 74 -8.77 21.76 -4.45
C GLU A 74 -9.98 21.46 -3.54
N TYR A 75 -10.99 22.34 -3.55
CA TYR A 75 -12.20 22.17 -2.74
C TYR A 75 -12.91 20.83 -3.02
N ASP A 76 -13.10 20.02 -1.97
CA ASP A 76 -13.84 18.75 -2.04
C ASP A 76 -15.30 18.91 -1.60
N ALA A 77 -16.23 18.84 -2.56
CA ALA A 77 -17.66 18.77 -2.28
C ALA A 77 -18.05 17.34 -1.86
N LEU A 78 -17.78 16.98 -0.59
CA LEU A 78 -18.42 15.86 0.12
C LEU A 78 -18.29 14.47 -0.54
N CYS A 79 -17.08 14.07 -0.98
CA CYS A 79 -16.84 12.74 -1.55
C CYS A 79 -16.51 11.67 -0.49
N GLY A 80 -15.68 11.98 0.52
CA GLY A 80 -15.42 11.09 1.67
C GLY A 80 -14.61 9.82 1.42
N MET A 81 -14.39 9.41 0.15
CA MET A 81 -13.65 8.19 -0.19
C MET A 81 -12.24 8.15 0.41
N CYS A 82 -11.55 9.30 0.50
CA CYS A 82 -10.22 9.38 1.10
C CYS A 82 -10.21 8.92 2.57
N TYR A 83 -11.30 9.16 3.32
CA TYR A 83 -11.46 8.70 4.69
C TYR A 83 -11.84 7.22 4.72
N THR A 84 -12.84 6.82 3.91
CA THR A 84 -13.34 5.43 3.85
C THR A 84 -12.25 4.44 3.44
N HIS A 85 -11.43 4.79 2.46
CA HIS A 85 -10.38 3.91 1.93
C HIS A 85 -9.10 3.92 2.78
N CYS A 86 -9.00 4.82 3.75
CA CYS A 86 -7.83 4.90 4.62
C CYS A 86 -7.74 3.67 5.54
N PRO A 87 -6.63 2.91 5.54
CA PRO A 87 -6.48 1.74 6.43
C PRO A 87 -6.25 2.14 7.91
N ARG A 88 -6.32 3.44 8.23
CA ARG A 88 -6.06 4.02 9.56
C ARG A 88 -7.26 4.81 10.09
N SER A 89 -8.35 4.90 9.34
CA SER A 89 -9.63 5.44 9.82
C SER A 89 -10.40 4.34 10.56
N PHE A 90 -11.10 3.49 9.80
CA PHE A 90 -11.82 2.31 10.26
C PHE A 90 -11.57 1.18 9.27
N LEU A 91 -11.26 0.00 9.79
CA LEU A 91 -10.97 -1.19 9.00
C LEU A 91 -11.67 -2.38 9.65
N ASP A 92 -12.74 -2.85 9.02
CA ASP A 92 -13.50 -4.01 9.49
C ASP A 92 -12.79 -5.29 9.02
N ILE A 93 -11.73 -5.66 9.74
CA ILE A 93 -10.91 -6.84 9.44
C ILE A 93 -11.79 -8.10 9.28
N PRO A 94 -12.70 -8.45 10.20
CA PRO A 94 -13.58 -9.60 10.04
C PRO A 94 -14.40 -9.59 8.75
N ALA A 95 -15.00 -8.45 8.40
CA ALA A 95 -15.79 -8.32 7.18
C ALA A 95 -14.92 -8.47 5.92
N ILE A 96 -13.70 -7.91 5.93
CA ILE A 96 -12.76 -8.06 4.81
C ILE A 96 -12.32 -9.52 4.68
N GLU A 97 -12.00 -10.20 5.79
CA GLU A 97 -11.58 -11.60 5.77
C GLU A 97 -12.69 -12.53 5.26
N GLU A 98 -13.92 -12.31 5.70
CA GLU A 98 -15.06 -13.09 5.21
C GLU A 98 -15.27 -12.89 3.71
N GLU A 99 -15.20 -11.65 3.21
CA GLU A 99 -15.39 -11.34 1.78
C GLU A 99 -14.24 -11.89 0.91
N ILE A 100 -12.99 -11.76 1.37
CA ILE A 100 -11.79 -12.10 0.57
C ILE A 100 -11.42 -13.59 0.69
N PHE A 101 -11.51 -14.16 1.89
CA PHE A 101 -11.05 -15.52 2.18
C PHE A 101 -12.19 -16.51 2.43
N GLY A 102 -13.45 -16.04 2.51
CA GLY A 102 -14.61 -16.88 2.83
C GLY A 102 -14.61 -17.41 4.26
N LYS A 103 -13.76 -16.85 5.14
CA LYS A 103 -13.65 -17.21 6.54
C LYS A 103 -12.91 -16.14 7.32
N ASN A 104 -13.19 -16.09 8.61
CA ASN A 104 -12.45 -15.28 9.57
C ASN A 104 -11.19 -15.99 10.10
N ARG A 105 -10.23 -15.20 10.60
CA ARG A 105 -9.03 -15.73 11.26
C ARG A 105 -9.36 -16.56 12.50
N VAL A 106 -8.57 -17.60 12.70
CA VAL A 106 -8.48 -18.34 13.99
C VAL A 106 -7.18 -17.98 14.71
N ASP A 107 -6.14 -17.68 13.94
CA ASP A 107 -4.86 -17.20 14.46
C ASP A 107 -4.84 -15.67 14.46
N GLU A 108 -4.90 -15.08 15.64
CA GLU A 108 -4.90 -13.62 15.83
C GLU A 108 -3.53 -12.97 15.55
N LEU A 109 -2.44 -13.74 15.51
CA LEU A 109 -1.08 -13.21 15.34
C LEU A 109 -0.64 -13.14 13.88
N ILE A 110 -1.10 -14.08 13.06
CA ILE A 110 -0.70 -14.17 11.64
C ILE A 110 -1.89 -14.16 10.67
N GLY A 111 -3.12 -14.04 11.17
CA GLY A 111 -4.35 -13.90 10.38
C GLY A 111 -4.74 -15.16 9.61
N VAL A 112 -5.66 -15.02 8.65
CA VAL A 112 -6.12 -16.12 7.79
C VAL A 112 -4.97 -16.66 6.94
N HIS A 113 -4.73 -17.98 7.04
CA HIS A 113 -3.76 -18.68 6.20
C HIS A 113 -4.21 -20.12 5.92
N ASN A 114 -3.59 -20.75 4.91
CA ASN A 114 -3.83 -22.15 4.55
C ASN A 114 -2.53 -22.92 4.25
N GLY A 115 -1.37 -22.32 4.53
CA GLY A 115 -0.06 -22.94 4.43
C GLY A 115 1.07 -21.97 4.78
N ILE A 116 2.10 -22.46 5.44
CA ILE A 116 3.31 -21.72 5.81
C ILE A 116 4.52 -22.54 5.36
N PHE A 117 5.43 -21.92 4.61
CA PHE A 117 6.54 -22.60 3.95
C PHE A 117 7.83 -21.80 4.11
N ALA A 118 8.97 -22.49 4.16
CA ALA A 118 10.27 -21.88 3.86
C ALA A 118 10.55 -22.08 2.37
N ALA A 119 10.78 -21.01 1.62
CA ALA A 119 11.00 -21.06 0.18
C ALA A 119 12.19 -20.19 -0.28
N ARG A 120 12.78 -20.56 -1.41
CA ARG A 120 13.78 -19.76 -2.13
C ARG A 120 13.73 -20.03 -3.62
N SER A 121 14.17 -19.07 -4.43
CA SER A 121 14.28 -19.21 -5.87
C SER A 121 15.32 -20.28 -6.25
N LYS A 122 14.98 -21.07 -7.27
CA LYS A 122 15.92 -22.03 -7.87
C LYS A 122 16.98 -21.34 -8.73
N ASP A 123 16.71 -20.12 -9.21
CA ASP A 123 17.65 -19.34 -10.02
C ASP A 123 18.80 -18.76 -9.15
N PRO A 124 20.05 -19.19 -9.36
CA PRO A 124 21.21 -18.63 -8.65
C PRO A 124 21.38 -17.12 -8.83
N LYS A 125 21.11 -16.59 -10.03
CA LYS A 125 21.31 -15.16 -10.33
C LYS A 125 20.34 -14.28 -9.54
N LEU A 126 19.11 -14.75 -9.35
CA LEU A 126 18.13 -14.07 -8.51
C LEU A 126 18.55 -14.10 -7.03
N ARG A 127 19.11 -15.22 -6.55
CA ARG A 127 19.54 -15.32 -5.14
C ARG A 127 20.67 -14.36 -4.79
N GLU A 128 21.57 -14.04 -5.72
CA GLU A 128 22.66 -13.09 -5.48
C GLU A 128 22.18 -11.65 -5.25
N ARG A 129 21.07 -11.27 -5.89
CA ARG A 129 20.52 -9.90 -5.83
C ARG A 129 19.38 -9.74 -4.83
N ALA A 130 18.77 -10.85 -4.42
CA ALA A 130 17.63 -10.83 -3.51
C ALA A 130 17.98 -10.31 -2.12
N GLN A 131 16.97 -9.78 -1.42
CA GLN A 131 17.09 -9.47 0.00
C GLN A 131 17.25 -10.76 0.81
N ASP A 132 16.41 -11.75 0.52
CA ASP A 132 16.34 -13.06 1.19
C ASP A 132 16.31 -14.20 0.15
N GLY A 133 15.28 -15.05 0.15
CA GLY A 133 15.17 -16.19 -0.76
C GLY A 133 14.84 -15.84 -2.21
N GLY A 134 14.61 -14.57 -2.56
CA GLY A 134 14.24 -14.16 -3.92
C GLY A 134 12.85 -14.63 -4.37
N VAL A 135 11.97 -14.96 -3.42
CA VAL A 135 10.64 -15.52 -3.68
C VAL A 135 9.75 -14.52 -4.41
N VAL A 136 9.67 -13.28 -3.92
CA VAL A 136 8.79 -12.24 -4.50
C VAL A 136 9.15 -11.98 -5.97
N THR A 137 10.45 -11.79 -6.27
CA THR A 137 10.94 -11.61 -7.64
C THR A 137 10.58 -12.82 -8.51
N ALA A 138 10.80 -14.05 -8.03
CA ALA A 138 10.48 -15.24 -8.80
C ALA A 138 8.97 -15.39 -9.08
N LEU A 139 8.11 -15.08 -8.12
CA LEU A 139 6.66 -15.11 -8.28
C LEU A 139 6.18 -14.10 -9.33
N ILE A 140 6.68 -12.87 -9.25
CA ILE A 140 6.30 -11.79 -10.18
C ILE A 140 6.80 -12.08 -11.58
N SER A 141 8.07 -12.47 -11.74
CA SER A 141 8.62 -12.82 -13.05
C SER A 141 7.80 -13.94 -13.69
N TYR A 142 7.49 -15.00 -12.93
CA TYR A 142 6.63 -16.08 -13.42
C TYR A 142 5.23 -15.60 -13.81
N ALA A 143 4.60 -14.74 -13.00
CA ALA A 143 3.25 -14.25 -13.25
C ALA A 143 3.17 -13.33 -14.49
N LEU A 144 4.21 -12.53 -14.76
CA LEU A 144 4.33 -11.75 -15.98
C LEU A 144 4.62 -12.64 -17.20
N ASP A 145 5.61 -13.54 -17.11
CA ASP A 145 6.02 -14.43 -18.22
C ASP A 145 4.90 -15.38 -18.66
N SER A 146 4.06 -15.81 -17.73
CA SER A 146 2.90 -16.68 -17.99
C SER A 146 1.65 -15.91 -18.47
N GLY A 147 1.68 -14.57 -18.46
CA GLY A 147 0.53 -13.73 -18.80
C GLY A 147 -0.58 -13.70 -17.75
N MET A 148 -0.36 -14.30 -16.57
CA MET A 148 -1.28 -14.22 -15.43
C MET A 148 -1.49 -12.76 -15.00
N LEU A 149 -0.45 -11.95 -15.09
CA LEU A 149 -0.46 -10.51 -14.88
C LEU A 149 0.04 -9.79 -16.13
N ASP A 150 -0.50 -8.61 -16.42
CA ASP A 150 0.00 -7.71 -17.48
C ASP A 150 0.78 -6.52 -16.93
N ALA A 151 0.66 -6.23 -15.63
CA ALA A 151 1.47 -5.26 -14.92
C ALA A 151 1.63 -5.64 -13.45
N VAL A 152 2.76 -5.26 -12.85
CA VAL A 152 2.97 -5.33 -11.40
C VAL A 152 3.43 -3.99 -10.86
N VAL A 153 2.70 -3.50 -9.86
CA VAL A 153 3.04 -2.30 -9.11
C VAL A 153 3.90 -2.70 -7.92
N ALA A 154 5.06 -2.07 -7.79
CA ALA A 154 5.99 -2.30 -6.68
C ALA A 154 6.67 -0.99 -6.26
N THR A 155 7.58 -1.07 -5.29
CA THR A 155 8.38 0.07 -4.83
C THR A 155 9.77 0.05 -5.48
N GLY A 156 10.01 1.02 -6.37
CA GLY A 156 11.31 1.32 -6.96
C GLY A 156 12.07 2.39 -6.18
N LEU A 157 13.09 2.96 -6.81
CA LEU A 157 13.84 4.11 -6.32
C LEU A 157 13.70 5.27 -7.31
N SER A 158 13.67 6.49 -6.79
CA SER A 158 13.73 7.70 -7.59
C SER A 158 15.09 7.80 -8.31
N ASP A 159 15.06 8.25 -9.56
CA ASP A 159 16.28 8.56 -10.32
C ASP A 159 16.92 9.90 -9.88
N GLU A 160 16.17 10.75 -9.19
CA GLU A 160 16.59 12.10 -8.78
C GLU A 160 17.10 12.14 -7.33
N VAL A 161 16.45 11.38 -6.44
CA VAL A 161 16.73 11.42 -5.00
C VAL A 161 17.22 10.03 -4.53
N PRO A 162 18.50 9.89 -4.12
CA PRO A 162 19.08 8.62 -3.72
C PRO A 162 18.26 7.92 -2.64
N TRP A 163 17.97 6.63 -2.82
CA TRP A 163 17.21 5.83 -1.85
C TRP A 163 15.79 6.31 -1.52
N LYS A 164 15.25 7.30 -2.26
CA LYS A 164 13.84 7.71 -2.11
C LYS A 164 12.94 6.70 -2.81
N PRO A 165 12.04 6.00 -2.09
CA PRO A 165 11.19 5.00 -2.69
C PRO A 165 10.00 5.63 -3.42
N VAL A 166 9.73 5.15 -4.64
CA VAL A 166 8.62 5.62 -5.49
C VAL A 166 7.83 4.43 -6.04
N PRO A 167 6.52 4.58 -6.31
CA PRO A 167 5.79 3.58 -7.08
C PRO A 167 6.42 3.39 -8.46
N VAL A 168 6.45 2.16 -8.93
CA VAL A 168 6.83 1.81 -10.31
C VAL A 168 5.93 0.71 -10.84
N ILE A 169 5.66 0.75 -12.15
CA ILE A 169 4.88 -0.26 -12.87
C ILE A 169 5.86 -1.09 -13.69
N ILE A 170 5.80 -2.41 -13.52
CA ILE A 170 6.67 -3.37 -14.21
C ILE A 170 5.81 -4.22 -15.12
N THR A 171 6.15 -4.25 -16.40
CA THR A 171 5.45 -5.04 -17.44
C THR A 171 6.33 -6.14 -18.05
N ASP A 172 7.65 -6.07 -17.80
CA ASP A 172 8.63 -7.06 -18.24
C ASP A 172 9.29 -7.74 -17.03
N SER A 173 9.27 -9.08 -17.03
CA SER A 173 9.89 -9.90 -15.98
C SER A 173 11.40 -9.65 -15.84
N SER A 174 12.06 -9.18 -16.90
CA SER A 174 13.49 -8.83 -16.92
C SER A 174 13.83 -7.62 -16.02
N GLU A 175 12.84 -6.74 -15.78
CA GLU A 175 13.01 -5.51 -15.01
C GLU A 175 12.73 -5.69 -13.51
N VAL A 176 12.08 -6.79 -13.11
CA VAL A 176 11.70 -7.07 -11.71
C VAL A 176 12.90 -7.04 -10.76
N SER A 177 14.07 -7.47 -11.24
CA SER A 177 15.29 -7.44 -10.43
C SER A 177 15.75 -6.01 -10.06
N ARG A 178 15.38 -4.98 -10.84
CA ARG A 178 15.75 -3.58 -10.56
C ARG A 178 15.07 -3.02 -9.33
N VAL A 179 13.89 -3.55 -8.99
CA VAL A 179 13.11 -3.12 -7.82
C VAL A 179 13.31 -4.03 -6.62
N SER A 180 14.23 -4.99 -6.70
CA SER A 180 14.56 -5.88 -5.59
C SER A 180 15.29 -5.15 -4.45
N GLY A 181 15.32 -5.77 -3.27
CA GLY A 181 15.91 -5.20 -2.06
C GLY A 181 14.95 -4.31 -1.27
N SER A 182 15.15 -4.25 0.05
CA SER A 182 14.30 -3.45 0.95
C SER A 182 14.64 -1.96 0.85
N LYS A 183 13.59 -1.12 0.82
CA LYS A 183 13.69 0.34 0.92
C LYS A 183 13.04 0.76 2.23
N TYR A 184 13.85 1.26 3.18
CA TYR A 184 13.39 1.64 4.52
C TYR A 184 12.95 3.10 4.57
N ALA A 185 12.03 3.48 3.68
CA ALA A 185 11.29 4.72 3.76
C ALA A 185 9.85 4.52 3.27
N LEU A 186 8.93 5.35 3.73
CA LEU A 186 7.54 5.35 3.29
C LEU A 186 7.43 5.76 1.82
N SER A 187 6.47 5.17 1.11
CA SER A 187 6.19 5.46 -0.30
C SER A 187 4.70 5.34 -0.57
N PRO A 188 4.09 6.25 -1.36
CA PRO A 188 2.67 6.21 -1.69
C PRO A 188 2.40 5.19 -2.80
N THR A 189 2.80 3.93 -2.59
CA THR A 189 2.89 2.89 -3.64
C THR A 189 1.54 2.60 -4.33
N ILE A 190 0.41 2.86 -3.65
CA ILE A 190 -0.93 2.68 -4.24
C ILE A 190 -1.19 3.66 -5.40
N VAL A 191 -0.50 4.80 -5.48
CA VAL A 191 -0.59 5.71 -6.62
C VAL A 191 -0.26 4.98 -7.93
N GLY A 192 0.74 4.09 -7.91
CA GLY A 192 1.09 3.25 -9.06
C GLY A 192 -0.02 2.28 -9.48
N VAL A 193 -0.92 1.89 -8.57
CA VAL A 193 -2.11 1.08 -8.92
C VAL A 193 -3.08 1.90 -9.75
N LYS A 194 -3.32 3.16 -9.37
CA LYS A 194 -4.17 4.05 -10.17
C LYS A 194 -3.54 4.31 -11.54
N GLU A 195 -2.25 4.61 -11.59
CA GLU A 195 -1.52 4.82 -12.85
C GLU A 195 -1.60 3.59 -13.76
N ALA A 196 -1.50 2.38 -13.20
CA ALA A 196 -1.66 1.14 -13.96
C ALA A 196 -3.10 0.96 -14.49
N ILE A 197 -4.11 1.27 -13.67
CA ILE A 197 -5.52 1.25 -14.10
C ILE A 197 -5.76 2.26 -15.24
N ASP A 198 -5.22 3.47 -15.12
CA ASP A 198 -5.35 4.54 -16.13
C ASP A 198 -4.57 4.24 -17.42
N SER A 199 -3.59 3.33 -17.34
CA SER A 199 -2.83 2.80 -18.47
C SER A 199 -3.48 1.54 -19.08
N ASP A 200 -4.74 1.26 -18.75
CA ASP A 200 -5.55 0.15 -19.27
C ASP A 200 -5.01 -1.26 -19.00
N PHE A 201 -4.18 -1.44 -17.96
CA PHE A 201 -3.82 -2.78 -17.49
C PHE A 201 -5.00 -3.47 -16.80
N GLU A 202 -5.22 -4.76 -17.08
CA GLU A 202 -6.42 -5.50 -16.64
C GLU A 202 -6.13 -6.58 -15.59
N ARG A 203 -4.88 -7.03 -15.49
CA ARG A 203 -4.41 -8.07 -14.57
C ARG A 203 -3.22 -7.55 -13.77
N ILE A 204 -3.51 -6.64 -12.84
CA ILE A 204 -2.52 -5.93 -12.06
C ILE A 204 -2.14 -6.75 -10.82
N GLY A 205 -0.84 -7.00 -10.65
CA GLY A 205 -0.26 -7.43 -9.38
C GLY A 205 0.21 -6.24 -8.55
N PHE A 206 0.27 -6.41 -7.23
CA PHE A 206 0.79 -5.41 -6.33
C PHE A 206 1.70 -6.06 -5.28
N VAL A 207 2.86 -5.45 -5.05
CA VAL A 207 3.75 -5.79 -3.95
C VAL A 207 3.81 -4.63 -2.98
N GLY A 208 3.51 -4.87 -1.70
CA GLY A 208 3.59 -3.80 -0.73
C GLY A 208 3.57 -4.23 0.72
N LEU A 209 3.70 -3.23 1.59
CA LEU A 209 3.68 -3.39 3.04
C LEU A 209 2.25 -3.63 3.54
N PRO A 210 2.07 -4.15 4.77
CA PRO A 210 0.77 -4.50 5.31
C PRO A 210 -0.27 -3.37 5.24
N CYS A 211 0.13 -2.13 5.53
CA CYS A 211 -0.76 -0.97 5.46
C CYS A 211 -1.30 -0.69 4.03
N SER A 212 -0.49 -0.91 2.99
CA SER A 212 -0.94 -0.75 1.61
C SER A 212 -1.89 -1.87 1.18
N ILE A 213 -1.61 -3.10 1.63
CA ILE A 213 -2.49 -4.26 1.40
C ILE A 213 -3.84 -4.05 2.09
N GLN A 214 -3.85 -3.57 3.33
CA GLN A 214 -5.07 -3.21 4.07
C GLN A 214 -5.90 -2.19 3.31
N ALA A 215 -5.26 -1.13 2.78
CA ALA A 215 -5.96 -0.11 2.01
C ALA A 215 -6.57 -0.70 0.73
N LEU A 216 -5.80 -1.45 -0.06
CA LEU A 216 -6.29 -2.05 -1.31
C LEU A 216 -7.44 -3.02 -1.06
N ARG A 217 -7.35 -3.88 -0.04
CA ARG A 217 -8.44 -4.79 0.32
C ARG A 217 -9.68 -4.06 0.80
N ASN A 218 -9.51 -3.04 1.62
CA ASN A 218 -10.62 -2.18 2.04
C ASN A 218 -11.32 -1.54 0.84
N ILE A 219 -10.56 -1.05 -0.14
CA ILE A 219 -11.10 -0.52 -1.40
C ILE A 219 -11.83 -1.61 -2.20
N GLN A 220 -11.25 -2.81 -2.31
CA GLN A 220 -11.85 -3.93 -3.05
C GLN A 220 -13.20 -4.38 -2.48
N VAL A 221 -13.36 -4.40 -1.15
CA VAL A 221 -14.63 -4.79 -0.52
C VAL A 221 -15.62 -3.62 -0.36
N SER A 222 -15.16 -2.39 -0.62
CA SER A 222 -16.02 -1.20 -0.54
C SER A 222 -17.05 -1.22 -1.66
N LYS A 223 -18.33 -1.13 -1.30
CA LYS A 223 -19.46 -1.15 -2.24
C LYS A 223 -19.74 0.26 -2.75
N GLU A 224 -18.78 0.78 -3.50
CA GLU A 224 -18.81 2.15 -4.02
C GLU A 224 -19.70 2.24 -5.28
N PRO A 225 -20.47 3.33 -5.46
CA PRO A 225 -21.36 3.48 -6.60
C PRO A 225 -20.63 3.74 -7.93
N TYR A 226 -19.33 4.03 -7.90
CA TYR A 226 -18.52 4.33 -9.07
C TYR A 226 -17.42 3.28 -9.26
N GLN A 227 -17.19 2.89 -10.52
CA GLN A 227 -16.11 1.97 -10.87
C GLN A 227 -14.78 2.71 -10.86
N ILE A 228 -13.91 2.37 -9.91
CA ILE A 228 -12.54 2.88 -9.81
C ILE A 228 -11.49 1.92 -10.39
N GLY A 229 -11.93 0.81 -11.02
CA GLY A 229 -11.08 -0.19 -11.65
C GLY A 229 -10.29 -1.08 -10.70
N ILE A 230 -10.58 -1.05 -9.38
CA ILE A 230 -9.84 -1.82 -8.38
C ILE A 230 -9.97 -3.34 -8.57
N ASP A 231 -11.02 -3.80 -9.24
CA ASP A 231 -11.24 -5.20 -9.58
C ASP A 231 -10.17 -5.72 -10.54
N ARG A 232 -9.44 -4.85 -11.25
CA ARG A 232 -8.28 -5.20 -12.09
C ARG A 232 -7.06 -5.66 -11.28
N VAL A 233 -7.02 -5.42 -9.96
CA VAL A 233 -5.97 -5.92 -9.08
C VAL A 233 -6.24 -7.39 -8.74
N LYS A 234 -5.45 -8.30 -9.32
CA LYS A 234 -5.66 -9.76 -9.27
C LYS A 234 -4.73 -10.51 -8.31
N LEU A 235 -3.62 -9.89 -7.90
CA LEU A 235 -2.66 -10.51 -6.99
C LEU A 235 -2.04 -9.47 -6.05
N LEU A 236 -2.15 -9.70 -4.74
CA LEU A 236 -1.54 -8.93 -3.68
C LEU A 236 -0.45 -9.77 -2.99
N ILE A 237 0.81 -9.38 -3.18
CA ILE A 237 1.95 -9.94 -2.45
C ILE A 237 2.31 -8.99 -1.31
N GLY A 238 2.07 -9.44 -0.08
CA GLY A 238 2.39 -8.70 1.13
C GLY A 238 3.81 -8.96 1.64
N LEU A 239 4.53 -7.92 2.04
CA LEU A 239 5.83 -8.06 2.69
C LEU A 239 5.69 -7.96 4.20
N PHE A 240 6.48 -8.76 4.95
CA PHE A 240 6.55 -8.59 6.40
C PHE A 240 7.13 -7.21 6.74
N CYS A 241 6.53 -6.52 7.71
CA CYS A 241 6.94 -5.18 8.09
C CYS A 241 6.71 -4.95 9.57
N MET A 242 7.76 -4.61 10.31
CA MET A 242 7.65 -4.19 11.71
C MET A 242 7.47 -2.67 11.80
N GLU A 243 8.34 -1.94 11.13
CA GLU A 243 8.39 -0.48 11.17
C GLU A 243 8.98 0.08 9.87
N ASN A 244 8.73 1.36 9.62
CA ASN A 244 9.26 2.09 8.49
C ASN A 244 9.48 3.56 8.88
N PHE A 245 10.11 4.34 8.01
CA PHE A 245 10.66 5.66 8.32
C PHE A 245 10.20 6.70 7.32
N ARG A 246 10.14 7.97 7.71
CA ARG A 246 10.07 9.04 6.71
C ARG A 246 11.44 9.17 6.05
N TYR A 247 11.46 9.48 4.76
CA TYR A 247 12.71 9.54 4.00
C TYR A 247 13.72 10.48 4.67
N ASP A 248 13.30 11.69 5.02
CA ASP A 248 14.19 12.67 5.63
C ASP A 248 14.63 12.31 7.05
N ASP A 249 13.82 11.57 7.81
CA ASP A 249 14.19 11.17 9.17
C ASP A 249 15.32 10.15 9.15
N LEU A 250 15.20 9.10 8.33
CA LEU A 250 16.23 8.06 8.26
C LEU A 250 17.40 8.47 7.36
N MET A 251 17.15 8.84 6.11
CA MET A 251 18.21 9.04 5.11
C MET A 251 18.98 10.34 5.39
N SER A 252 18.26 11.46 5.47
CA SER A 252 18.86 12.77 5.75
C SER A 252 19.24 12.91 7.23
N GLY A 253 18.38 12.48 8.14
CA GLY A 253 18.48 12.69 9.59
C GLY A 253 19.43 11.75 10.31
N PHE A 254 19.46 10.48 9.93
CA PHE A 254 20.31 9.48 10.58
C PHE A 254 21.51 9.09 9.73
N VAL A 255 21.32 8.57 8.53
CA VAL A 255 22.42 8.05 7.69
C VAL A 255 23.41 9.16 7.33
N ARG A 256 22.93 10.27 6.77
CA ARG A 256 23.80 11.39 6.38
C ARG A 256 24.34 12.18 7.57
N LYS A 257 23.48 12.57 8.52
CA LYS A 257 23.86 13.46 9.62
C LYS A 257 24.53 12.75 10.79
N VAL A 258 24.11 11.54 11.16
CA VAL A 258 24.64 10.80 12.33
C VAL A 258 25.73 9.83 11.91
N LEU A 259 25.48 8.94 10.93
CA LEU A 259 26.49 7.99 10.46
C LEU A 259 27.56 8.62 9.56
N LYS A 260 27.33 9.85 9.07
CA LYS A 260 28.23 10.58 8.16
C LYS A 260 28.50 9.80 6.86
N VAL A 261 27.50 9.07 6.38
CA VAL A 261 27.57 8.30 5.13
C VAL A 261 26.84 9.06 4.02
N ASN A 262 27.47 9.20 2.86
CA ASN A 262 26.80 9.72 1.66
C ASN A 262 25.88 8.64 1.09
N LEU A 263 24.64 9.02 0.75
CA LEU A 263 23.62 8.06 0.30
C LEU A 263 23.97 7.47 -1.07
N GLU A 264 24.69 8.21 -1.89
CA GLU A 264 25.18 7.84 -3.21
C GLU A 264 26.22 6.70 -3.16
N ASP A 265 26.90 6.54 -2.02
CA ASP A 265 27.90 5.48 -1.80
C ASP A 265 27.27 4.18 -1.25
N VAL A 266 26.01 4.24 -0.81
CA VAL A 266 25.30 3.09 -0.22
C VAL A 266 24.83 2.15 -1.31
N VAL A 267 25.20 0.87 -1.20
CA VAL A 267 24.82 -0.20 -2.13
C VAL A 267 23.67 -1.06 -1.60
N LYS A 268 23.51 -1.15 -0.28
CA LYS A 268 22.44 -1.96 0.34
C LYS A 268 22.13 -1.48 1.76
N PHE A 269 20.83 -1.39 2.06
CA PHE A 269 20.34 -1.38 3.43
C PHE A 269 19.77 -2.74 3.81
N GLU A 270 19.91 -3.13 5.09
CA GLU A 270 19.38 -4.39 5.59
C GLU A 270 19.02 -4.27 7.07
N MET A 271 17.82 -4.70 7.44
CA MET A 271 17.40 -4.87 8.84
C MET A 271 17.25 -6.35 9.14
N ARG A 272 18.15 -6.89 9.97
CA ARG A 272 18.19 -8.32 10.30
C ARG A 272 18.84 -8.51 11.67
N GLU A 273 18.34 -9.49 12.43
CA GLU A 273 18.93 -9.91 13.72
C GLU A 273 19.11 -8.74 14.71
N GLY A 274 18.15 -7.80 14.72
CA GLY A 274 18.17 -6.65 15.63
C GLY A 274 19.09 -5.50 15.20
N SER A 275 19.74 -5.61 14.04
CA SER A 275 20.67 -4.60 13.51
C SER A 275 20.19 -4.02 12.18
N PHE A 276 20.41 -2.71 12.02
CA PHE A 276 20.33 -1.99 10.76
C PHE A 276 21.73 -1.83 10.17
N TRP A 277 21.90 -2.35 8.96
CA TRP A 277 23.15 -2.39 8.23
C TRP A 277 23.11 -1.41 7.08
N VAL A 278 24.13 -0.57 6.97
CA VAL A 278 24.38 0.31 5.84
C VAL A 278 25.65 -0.18 5.15
N LYS A 279 25.49 -0.79 3.97
CA LYS A 279 26.62 -1.32 3.20
C LYS A 279 26.98 -0.32 2.11
N THR A 280 28.23 0.14 2.11
CA THR A 280 28.84 0.88 1.00
C THR A 280 29.79 -0.05 0.23
N LYS A 281 30.44 0.46 -0.83
CA LYS A 281 31.47 -0.31 -1.54
C LYS A 281 32.67 -0.67 -0.66
N ASP A 282 33.00 0.21 0.28
CA ASP A 282 34.25 0.13 1.05
C ASP A 282 34.04 -0.31 2.50
N THR A 283 32.85 -0.13 3.07
CA THR A 283 32.60 -0.34 4.50
C THR A 283 31.18 -0.79 4.77
N THR A 284 31.00 -1.55 5.85
CA THR A 284 29.68 -1.93 6.38
C THR A 284 29.51 -1.31 7.76
N TYR A 285 28.50 -0.46 7.91
CA TYR A 285 28.10 0.13 9.18
C TYR A 285 26.97 -0.71 9.78
N SER A 286 26.99 -0.90 11.10
CA SER A 286 25.94 -1.59 11.84
C SER A 286 25.51 -0.77 13.04
N VAL A 287 24.21 -0.63 13.22
CA VAL A 287 23.60 0.00 14.40
C VAL A 287 22.44 -0.86 14.90
N LEU A 288 22.11 -0.76 16.18
CA LEU A 288 20.99 -1.51 16.71
C LEU A 288 19.68 -0.85 16.26
N ILE A 289 18.70 -1.66 15.86
CA ILE A 289 17.37 -1.16 15.42
C ILE A 289 16.73 -0.30 16.51
N LYS A 290 16.92 -0.66 17.79
CA LYS A 290 16.42 0.13 18.92
C LYS A 290 16.91 1.59 18.93
N ASP A 291 18.09 1.87 18.36
CA ASP A 291 18.66 3.22 18.31
C ASP A 291 17.96 4.07 17.22
N LEU A 292 17.18 3.42 16.35
CA LEU A 292 16.36 4.04 15.32
C LEU A 292 14.93 4.39 15.79
N ASP A 293 14.50 3.98 16.99
CA ASP A 293 13.09 4.14 17.44
C ASP A 293 12.59 5.59 17.33
N LYS A 294 13.46 6.58 17.60
CA LYS A 294 13.11 8.01 17.48
C LYS A 294 12.90 8.49 16.04
N TYR A 295 13.33 7.74 15.04
CA TYR A 295 13.16 8.04 13.60
C TYR A 295 11.99 7.26 12.98
N VAL A 296 11.43 6.28 13.70
CA VAL A 296 10.30 5.48 13.22
C VAL A 296 9.11 6.39 12.92
N ALA A 297 8.52 6.21 11.76
CA ALA A 297 7.35 6.98 11.36
C ALA A 297 6.20 6.74 12.36
N GLU A 298 5.59 7.83 12.83
CA GLU A 298 4.57 7.78 13.90
C GLU A 298 3.42 6.81 13.57
N GLY A 299 3.00 6.76 12.30
CA GLY A 299 1.93 5.88 11.83
C GLY A 299 2.21 4.38 12.03
N CYS A 300 3.48 3.97 12.06
CA CYS A 300 3.89 2.59 12.33
C CYS A 300 3.55 2.17 13.76
N ARG A 301 3.56 3.09 14.74
CA ARG A 301 3.24 2.80 16.15
C ARG A 301 1.77 2.39 16.37
N TYR A 302 0.92 2.66 15.38
CA TYR A 302 -0.49 2.23 15.38
C TYR A 302 -0.73 0.94 14.57
N CYS A 303 0.30 0.41 13.89
CA CYS A 303 0.17 -0.80 13.09
C CYS A 303 0.12 -2.04 13.99
N ARG A 304 -0.78 -2.97 13.66
CA ARG A 304 -0.92 -4.27 14.34
C ARG A 304 -0.74 -5.46 13.40
N ASP A 305 -0.36 -5.20 12.16
CA ASP A 305 -0.20 -6.21 11.13
C ASP A 305 1.26 -6.28 10.73
N PHE A 306 1.90 -7.39 11.10
CA PHE A 306 3.29 -7.68 10.80
C PHE A 306 3.41 -8.49 9.50
N THR A 307 2.47 -9.41 9.27
CA THR A 307 2.60 -10.45 8.23
C THR A 307 1.79 -10.15 6.98
N ALA A 308 1.29 -8.93 6.79
CA ALA A 308 0.43 -8.54 5.67
C ALA A 308 -0.78 -9.49 5.55
N GLU A 309 -1.58 -9.50 6.60
CA GLU A 309 -2.60 -10.52 6.88
C GLU A 309 -3.70 -10.62 5.83
N LEU A 310 -3.93 -9.54 5.08
CA LEU A 310 -4.97 -9.48 4.05
C LEU A 310 -4.43 -9.68 2.62
N SER A 311 -3.16 -10.07 2.44
CA SER A 311 -2.59 -10.34 1.11
C SER A 311 -3.03 -11.70 0.56
N ASP A 312 -2.74 -12.02 -0.71
CA ASP A 312 -2.91 -13.39 -1.22
C ASP A 312 -1.73 -14.28 -0.78
N ILE A 313 -0.53 -13.71 -0.85
CA ILE A 313 0.73 -14.35 -0.43
C ILE A 313 1.53 -13.35 0.39
N SER A 314 1.90 -13.72 1.62
CA SER A 314 2.82 -12.93 2.43
C SER A 314 4.22 -13.52 2.41
N VAL A 315 5.23 -12.65 2.34
CA VAL A 315 6.64 -13.06 2.30
C VAL A 315 7.48 -12.23 3.27
N GLY A 316 8.36 -12.88 4.02
CA GLY A 316 9.37 -12.19 4.82
C GLY A 316 10.54 -13.09 5.23
N SER A 317 11.51 -12.52 5.92
CA SER A 317 12.72 -13.22 6.35
C SER A 317 12.53 -14.00 7.65
N VAL A 318 11.77 -13.43 8.60
CA VAL A 318 11.58 -13.99 9.95
C VAL A 318 10.91 -15.37 9.88
N GLY A 319 11.47 -16.33 10.63
CA GLY A 319 10.98 -17.71 10.68
C GLY A 319 11.68 -18.68 9.71
N SER A 320 12.62 -18.19 8.89
CA SER A 320 13.40 -19.01 7.95
C SER A 320 14.90 -18.76 8.07
N ASP A 321 15.70 -19.74 7.65
CA ASP A 321 17.17 -19.64 7.61
C ASP A 321 17.66 -18.58 6.62
N HIS A 322 18.93 -18.18 6.75
CA HIS A 322 19.56 -17.25 5.81
C HIS A 322 19.47 -17.74 4.35
N GLY A 323 19.07 -16.85 3.44
CA GLY A 323 18.87 -17.18 2.01
C GLY A 323 17.56 -17.92 1.72
N TRP A 324 16.67 -18.02 2.70
CA TRP A 324 15.29 -18.48 2.55
C TRP A 324 14.32 -17.38 3.00
N SER A 325 13.08 -17.49 2.56
CA SER A 325 11.98 -16.63 2.99
C SER A 325 10.85 -17.48 3.54
N THR A 326 10.23 -17.00 4.61
CA THR A 326 8.95 -17.52 5.09
C THR A 326 7.86 -17.02 4.15
N VAL A 327 7.04 -17.94 3.65
CA VAL A 327 5.92 -17.69 2.74
C VAL A 327 4.64 -18.18 3.38
N ILE A 328 3.67 -17.29 3.53
CA ILE A 328 2.33 -17.60 4.04
C ILE A 328 1.35 -17.49 2.86
N ARG A 329 0.72 -18.60 2.50
CA ARG A 329 -0.34 -18.64 1.48
C ARG A 329 -1.70 -18.42 2.15
N ARG A 330 -2.50 -17.50 1.60
CA ARG A 330 -3.78 -17.08 2.19
C ARG A 330 -4.97 -17.41 1.28
N SER A 331 -4.97 -16.93 0.04
CA SER A 331 -5.97 -17.19 -1.01
C SER A 331 -5.42 -17.96 -2.20
#